data_AF-A0A7Y7IZB9-F1
#
_entry.id   AF-A0A7Y7IZB9-F1
#
_cell.length_a   1.000
_cell.length_b   1.000
_cell.length_c   1.000
_cell.angle_alpha   90.00
_cell.angle_beta   90.00
_cell.angle_gamma   90.00
#
_symmetry.space_group_name_H-M   'P 1'
#
loop_
_entity.id
_entity.type
_entity.pdbx_description
1 polymer ?
#
loop_
_entity_poly.entity_id
_entity_poly.type
_entity_poly.pdbx_seq_one_letter_code
_entity_poly.pdbx_strand_id
1 'polypeptide(L)' 'MKCSDRAPLRPVRVARTDALTPRMRRITLTGDALEGFAAAAAGDHVTLFFPHPDGRGWHEPPAIGPDGHPVMPGGQAP' A
#
# COMPACT_ATOMS: atom_id res chain seq x y z
N MET A 1 11.59 20.95 11.18
CA MET A 1 10.22 20.55 10.78
C MET A 1 10.34 19.71 9.52
N LYS A 2 10.55 18.39 9.67
CA LYS A 2 9.58 17.28 9.66
C LYS A 2 9.34 16.75 8.24
N CYS A 3 10.04 15.67 7.88
CA CYS A 3 9.74 14.69 6.82
C CYS A 3 10.59 13.42 7.03
N SER A 4 10.51 12.75 8.20
CA SER A 4 11.20 11.46 8.39
C SER A 4 10.32 10.33 8.96
N ASP A 5 9.02 10.55 9.17
CA ASP A 5 8.13 9.54 9.77
C ASP A 5 7.27 8.80 8.75
N ARG A 6 7.73 8.64 7.50
CA ARG A 6 7.04 7.74 6.57
C ARG A 6 7.59 6.34 6.77
N ALA A 7 6.75 5.42 7.26
CA ALA A 7 7.11 4.01 7.35
C ALA A 7 7.66 3.52 5.99
N PRO A 8 8.76 2.75 5.98
CA PRO A 8 9.38 2.32 4.74
C PRO A 8 8.43 1.45 3.93
N LEU A 9 8.53 1.52 2.60
CA LEU A 9 7.85 0.57 1.71
C LEU A 9 8.43 -0.82 1.95
N ARG A 10 7.57 -1.78 2.29
CA ARG A 10 7.95 -3.16 2.59
C ARG A 10 7.47 -4.09 1.47
N PRO A 11 8.37 -4.61 0.60
CA PRO A 11 7.98 -5.62 -0.36
C PRO A 11 7.59 -6.91 0.37
N VAL A 12 6.39 -7.40 0.05
CA VAL A 12 5.82 -8.61 0.66
C VAL A 12 5.29 -9.54 -0.42
N ARG A 13 5.08 -10.81 -0.05
CA ARG A 13 4.47 -11.83 -0.89
C ARG A 13 3.28 -12.44 -0.17
N VAL A 14 2.31 -12.94 -0.92
CA VAL A 14 1.17 -13.68 -0.36
C VAL A 14 1.63 -15.09 0.01
N ALA A 15 1.60 -15.42 1.30
CA ALA A 15 1.87 -16.77 1.79
C ALA A 15 0.62 -17.65 1.78
N ARG A 16 -0.53 -17.08 2.12
CA ARG A 16 -1.80 -17.82 2.23
C ARG A 16 -2.97 -16.93 1.88
N THR A 17 -4.02 -17.56 1.36
CA THR A 17 -5.31 -16.92 1.16
C THR A 17 -6.45 -17.82 1.61
N ASP A 18 -7.31 -17.31 2.48
CA ASP A 18 -8.46 -18.03 3.03
C ASP A 18 -9.76 -17.29 2.73
N ALA A 19 -10.75 -18.01 2.22
CA ALA A 19 -12.12 -17.51 2.15
C ALA A 19 -12.80 -17.72 3.51
N LEU A 20 -13.06 -16.64 4.24
CA LEU A 20 -13.77 -16.71 5.53
C LEU A 20 -15.29 -16.72 5.33
N THR A 21 -15.75 -15.91 4.36
CA THR A 21 -17.15 -15.83 3.92
C THR A 21 -17.17 -15.55 2.41
N PRO A 22 -18.35 -15.57 1.74
CA PRO A 22 -18.42 -15.28 0.31
C PRO A 22 -17.89 -13.90 -0.11
N ARG A 23 -17.85 -12.93 0.82
CA ARG A 23 -17.37 -11.55 0.55
C ARG A 23 -16.20 -11.13 1.44
N MET A 24 -15.54 -12.07 2.12
CA MET A 24 -14.38 -11.77 2.98
C MET A 24 -13.28 -12.80 2.78
N ARG A 25 -12.07 -12.30 2.50
CA ARG A 25 -10.86 -13.12 2.37
C ARG A 25 -9.82 -12.63 3.37
N ARG A 26 -9.16 -13.57 4.04
CA ARG A 26 -7.96 -13.32 4.85
C ARG A 26 -6.74 -13.63 4.01
N ILE A 27 -5.83 -12.66 3.91
CA ILE A 27 -4.57 -12.79 3.18
C ILE A 27 -3.44 -12.76 4.22
N THR A 28 -2.58 -13.78 4.21
CA THR A 28 -1.35 -13.79 5.01
C THR A 28 -0.20 -13.32 4.15
N LEU A 29 0.48 -12.26 4.59
CA LEU A 29 1.65 -11.67 3.91
C LEU A 29 2.94 -12.13 4.60
N THR A 30 3.99 -12.37 3.82
CA THR A 30 5.31 -12.75 4.30
C THR A 30 6.42 -12.03 3.53
N GLY A 31 7.63 -12.03 4.06
CA GLY A 31 8.83 -11.52 3.40
C GLY A 31 9.81 -10.93 4.40
N ASP A 32 11.10 -10.96 4.07
CA ASP A 32 12.19 -10.50 4.96
C ASP A 32 12.06 -9.02 5.33
N ALA A 33 11.44 -8.22 4.45
CA ALA A 33 11.16 -6.81 4.72
C ALA A 33 10.09 -6.58 5.79
N LEU A 34 9.45 -7.61 6.35
CA LEU A 34 8.59 -7.52 7.53
C LEU A 34 9.37 -7.58 8.84
N GLU A 35 10.68 -7.83 8.83
CA GLU A 35 11.50 -7.78 10.04
C GLU A 35 11.36 -6.40 10.72
N GLY A 36 11.14 -6.42 12.04
CA GLY A 36 10.87 -5.23 12.84
C GLY A 36 9.54 -4.51 12.52
N PHE A 37 8.64 -5.09 11.72
CA PHE A 37 7.28 -4.58 11.58
C PHE A 37 6.44 -4.98 12.81
N ALA A 38 5.87 -3.99 13.50
CA ALA A 38 4.96 -4.21 14.61
C ALA A 38 3.73 -3.31 14.46
N ALA A 39 2.54 -3.87 14.69
CA ALA A 39 1.34 -3.09 14.96
C ALA A 39 1.34 -2.74 16.45
N ALA A 40 1.38 -1.45 16.77
CA ALA A 40 1.47 -0.92 18.12
C ALA A 40 0.10 -0.78 18.80
N ALA A 41 -1.00 -0.65 18.04
CA ALA A 41 -2.33 -0.42 18.59
C ALA A 41 -3.45 -1.14 17.81
N ALA A 42 -4.57 -1.33 18.49
CA ALA A 42 -5.80 -1.77 17.84
C ALA A 42 -6.26 -0.70 16.84
N GLY A 43 -6.48 -1.09 15.59
CA GLY A 43 -6.85 -0.17 14.51
C GLY A 43 -5.67 0.32 13.66
N ASP A 44 -4.45 -0.13 13.95
CA ASP A 44 -3.33 0.07 13.05
C ASP A 44 -3.63 -0.52 11.68
N HIS A 45 -3.45 0.29 10.65
CA HIS A 45 -3.71 -0.05 9.27
C HIS A 45 -2.45 0.14 8.43
N VAL A 46 -2.41 -0.57 7.31
CA VAL A 46 -1.34 -0.47 6.32
C VAL A 46 -1.94 -0.03 5.00
N THR A 47 -1.19 0.77 4.25
CA THR A 47 -1.55 1.09 2.87
C THR A 47 -0.93 0.04 1.95
N LEU A 48 -1.77 -0.70 1.23
CA LEU A 48 -1.33 -1.64 0.21
C LEU A 48 -1.21 -0.91 -1.14
N PHE A 49 -0.09 -1.16 -1.83
CA PHE A 49 0.11 -0.71 -3.19
C PHE A 49 -0.15 -1.90 -4.11
N PHE A 50 -1.04 -1.71 -5.08
CA PHE A 50 -1.30 -2.69 -6.13
C PHE A 50 -0.68 -2.18 -7.45
N PRO A 51 -0.25 -3.08 -8.34
CA PRO A 51 0.16 -2.67 -9.67
C PRO A 51 -1.06 -2.22 -10.50
N HIS A 52 -0.80 -1.44 -11.55
CA HIS A 52 -1.81 -1.05 -12.52
C HIS A 52 -2.45 -2.32 -13.14
N PRO A 53 -3.79 -2.39 -13.29
CA PRO A 53 -4.48 -3.58 -13.81
C PRO A 53 -3.97 -4.02 -15.20
N ASP A 54 -3.64 -3.07 -16.06
CA ASP A 54 -3.07 -3.33 -17.39
C ASP A 54 -1.60 -3.83 -17.39
N GLY A 55 -1.02 -4.13 -16.22
CA GLY A 55 0.33 -4.71 -16.12
C GLY A 55 1.49 -3.73 -16.37
N ARG A 56 1.20 -2.41 -16.47
CA ARG A 56 2.20 -1.36 -16.74
C ARG A 56 3.17 -1.06 -15.59
N GLY A 57 3.07 -1.78 -14.47
CA GLY A 57 3.91 -1.60 -13.28
C GLY A 57 3.16 -0.90 -12.14
N TRP A 58 3.90 -0.25 -11.25
CA TRP A 58 3.35 0.44 -10.09
C TRP A 58 2.69 1.77 -10.48
N HIS A 59 1.70 2.22 -9.70
CA HIS A 59 1.15 3.56 -9.87
C HIS A 59 2.25 4.60 -9.72
N GLU A 60 2.31 5.56 -10.66
CA GLU A 60 3.14 6.74 -10.48
C GLU A 60 2.66 7.52 -9.25
N PRO A 61 3.58 7.98 -8.38
CA PRO A 61 3.19 8.82 -7.26
C PRO A 61 2.51 10.11 -7.77
N PRO A 62 1.52 10.65 -7.03
CA PRO A 62 0.92 11.92 -7.40
C PRO A 62 2.00 13.01 -7.49
N ALA A 63 1.96 13.79 -8.57
CA ALA A 63 2.74 15.01 -8.66
C ALA A 63 2.14 16.03 -7.68
N ILE A 64 2.95 16.95 -7.16
CA ILE A 64 2.44 18.08 -6.40
C ILE A 64 2.14 19.22 -7.37
N GLY A 65 0.87 19.62 -7.44
CA GLY A 65 0.41 20.72 -8.29
C GLY A 65 0.89 22.09 -7.78
N PRO A 66 0.78 23.15 -8.61
CA PRO A 66 1.18 24.52 -8.23
C PRO A 66 0.40 25.09 -7.04
N ASP A 67 -0.79 24.56 -6.78
CA ASP A 67 -1.67 24.89 -5.65
C ASP A 67 -1.35 24.09 -4.37
N GLY A 68 -0.32 23.23 -4.42
CA GLY A 68 0.05 22.35 -3.31
C GLY A 68 -0.83 21.12 -3.16
N HIS A 69 -1.80 20.91 -4.06
CA HIS A 69 -2.65 19.74 -4.05
C HIS A 69 -2.04 18.58 -4.86
N PRO A 70 -2.19 17.32 -4.42
CA PRO A 70 -1.75 16.17 -5.22
C PRO A 70 -2.53 16.11 -6.55
N VAL A 71 -1.80 16.12 -7.66
CA VAL A 71 -2.33 15.93 -9.02
C VAL A 71 -1.89 14.54 -9.50
N MET A 72 -2.88 13.68 -9.76
CA MET A 72 -2.61 12.37 -10.35
C MET A 72 -2.18 12.53 -11.81
N PRO A 73 -1.09 11.91 -12.26
CA PRO A 73 -0.80 11.81 -13.69
C PRO A 73 -1.94 11.08 -14.40
N GLY A 74 -2.49 11.66 -15.47
CA GLY A 74 -3.40 10.96 -16.37
C GLY A 74 -4.90 10.92 -16.00
N GLY A 75 -5.37 11.65 -14.98
CA GLY A 75 -6.82 11.83 -14.75
C GLY A 75 -7.60 10.57 -14.38
N GLN A 76 -6.93 9.51 -13.90
CA GLN A 76 -7.58 8.26 -13.52
C GLN A 76 -8.26 8.39 -12.15
N ALA A 77 -9.56 8.07 -12.09
CA ALA A 77 -10.32 7.92 -10.85
C ALA A 77 -9.86 6.67 -10.05
N PRO A 78 -10.05 6.64 -8.71
CA PRO A 78 -9.61 5.55 -7.83
C PRO A 78 -10.20 4.18 -8.16
#